data_AF-A0A416U1K2-F1
#
_entry.id   AF-A0A416U1K2-F1
#
_cell.length_a   1.000
_cell.length_b   1.000
_cell.length_c   1.000
_cell.angle_alpha   90.00
_cell.angle_beta   90.00
_cell.angle_gamma   90.00
#
_symmetry.space_group_name_H-M   'P 1'
#
loop_
_entity.id
_entity.type
_entity.pdbx_description
1 polymer ?
#
loop_
_entity_poly.entity_id
_entity_poly.type
_entity_poly.pdbx_seq_one_letter_code
_entity_poly.pdbx_strand_id
1 'polypeptide(L)'
;MQTDKIKYTLKHRKAFRIIERQLLGHNTIRGYLHDLDKIFLYMIMDYERVYKIHRGHSRHHALRARTHADYVQMVIDWECARLTTQNKQMNARETLDKLYPKLKDKVLPIIEELGL
;
A
#
# COMPACT_ATOMS: atom_id res chain seq x y z
N MET A 1 -3.19 -16.41 -14.07
CA MET A 1 -4.34 -15.84 -14.82
C MET A 1 -4.69 -14.46 -14.27
N GLN A 2 -5.30 -13.57 -15.07
CA GLN A 2 -5.70 -12.22 -14.62
C GLN A 2 -6.61 -12.25 -13.38
N THR A 3 -7.44 -13.28 -13.27
CA THR A 3 -8.30 -13.59 -12.13
C THR A 3 -7.52 -13.78 -10.82
N ASP A 4 -6.31 -14.36 -10.86
CA ASP A 4 -5.48 -14.56 -9.67
C ASP A 4 -4.92 -13.23 -9.14
N LYS A 5 -4.63 -12.28 -10.05
CA LYS A 5 -4.19 -10.93 -9.70
C LYS A 5 -5.33 -10.12 -9.08
N ILE A 6 -6.56 -10.27 -9.58
CA ILE A 6 -7.76 -9.68 -8.97
C ILE A 6 -7.97 -10.26 -7.57
N LYS A 7 -7.92 -11.59 -7.40
CA LYS A 7 -8.04 -12.24 -6.09
C LYS A 7 -6.96 -11.76 -5.12
N TYR A 8 -5.72 -11.65 -5.57
CA TYR A 8 -4.62 -11.10 -4.77
C TYR A 8 -4.89 -9.65 -4.36
N THR A 9 -5.32 -8.80 -5.29
CA THR A 9 -5.62 -7.38 -5.02
C THR A 9 -6.77 -7.25 -4.02
N LEU A 10 -7.81 -8.08 -4.12
CA LEU A 10 -8.90 -8.12 -3.15
C LEU A 10 -8.43 -8.55 -1.75
N LYS A 11 -7.55 -9.55 -1.65
CA LYS A 11 -6.93 -9.96 -0.38
C LYS A 11 -6.09 -8.83 0.21
N HIS A 12 -5.29 -8.15 -0.62
CA HIS A 12 -4.49 -7.00 -0.22
C HIS A 12 -5.35 -5.87 0.34
N ARG A 13 -6.40 -5.47 -0.38
CA ARG A 13 -7.35 -4.45 0.08
C ARG A 13 -8.09 -4.83 1.37
N LYS A 14 -8.34 -6.13 1.60
CA LYS A 14 -8.90 -6.60 2.87
C LYS A 14 -7.88 -6.46 4.02
N ALA A 15 -6.65 -6.91 3.81
CA ALA A 15 -5.57 -6.79 4.79
C ALA A 15 -5.26 -5.33 5.12
N PHE A 16 -5.17 -4.47 4.10
CA PHE A 16 -4.98 -3.03 4.25
C PHE A 16 -6.00 -2.42 5.20
N ARG A 17 -7.30 -2.69 5.00
CA ARG A 17 -8.36 -2.16 5.86
C ARG A 17 -8.31 -2.69 7.28
N ILE A 18 -7.89 -3.94 7.47
CA ILE A 18 -7.72 -4.51 8.83
C ILE A 18 -6.60 -3.75 9.55
N ILE A 19 -5.44 -3.60 8.91
CA ILE A 19 -4.30 -2.88 9.49
C ILE A 19 -4.63 -1.39 9.70
N GLU A 20 -5.25 -0.73 8.73
CA GLU A 20 -5.66 0.67 8.85
C GLU A 20 -6.56 0.88 10.07
N ARG A 21 -7.55 0.01 10.28
CA ARG A 21 -8.44 0.08 11.44
C ARG A 21 -7.70 -0.22 12.76
N GLN A 22 -6.73 -1.12 12.76
CA GLN A 22 -5.92 -1.43 13.93
C GLN A 22 -5.04 -0.24 14.34
N LEU A 23 -4.45 0.46 13.37
CA LEU A 23 -3.52 1.56 13.63
C LEU A 23 -4.21 2.91 13.85
N LEU A 24 -5.29 3.21 13.10
CA LEU A 24 -5.99 4.50 13.15
C LEU A 24 -7.30 4.46 13.96
N GLY A 25 -7.73 3.28 14.41
CA GLY A 25 -9.02 3.07 15.06
C GLY A 25 -10.24 3.10 14.12
N HIS A 26 -10.07 3.49 12.86
CA HIS A 26 -11.13 3.60 11.86
C HIS A 26 -10.59 3.34 10.44
N ASN A 27 -11.49 3.14 9.47
CA ASN A 27 -11.13 3.04 8.06
C ASN A 27 -11.39 4.36 7.34
N THR A 28 -10.40 4.85 6.60
CA THR A 28 -10.54 6.10 5.85
C THR A 28 -11.20 5.85 4.50
N ILE A 29 -11.84 6.88 3.91
CA ILE A 29 -12.35 6.81 2.52
C ILE A 29 -11.23 6.38 1.57
N ARG A 30 -10.02 6.91 1.78
CA ARG A 30 -8.88 6.56 0.94
C ARG A 30 -8.45 5.10 1.11
N GLY A 31 -8.54 4.52 2.31
CA GLY A 31 -8.31 3.09 2.53
C GLY A 31 -9.33 2.19 1.82
N TYR A 32 -10.59 2.62 1.72
CA TYR A 32 -11.58 1.93 0.89
C TYR A 32 -11.26 2.00 -0.61
N LEU A 33 -10.77 3.15 -1.08
CA LEU A 33 -10.39 3.36 -2.47
C LEU A 33 -9.00 2.80 -2.82
N HIS A 34 -8.20 2.42 -1.82
CA HIS A 34 -6.86 1.88 -2.01
C HIS A 34 -6.88 0.68 -2.97
N ASP A 35 -6.04 0.73 -4.00
CA ASP A 35 -5.90 -0.29 -5.04
C ASP A 35 -7.21 -0.71 -5.77
N LEU A 36 -8.28 0.09 -5.64
CA LEU A 36 -9.56 -0.21 -6.30
C LEU A 36 -9.47 0.02 -7.81
N ASP A 37 -8.68 1.00 -8.24
CA ASP A 37 -8.38 1.29 -9.65
C ASP A 37 -7.78 0.07 -10.37
N LYS A 38 -6.86 -0.67 -9.73
CA LYS A 38 -6.28 -1.89 -10.28
C LYS A 38 -7.35 -2.91 -10.69
N ILE A 39 -8.39 -3.09 -9.86
CA ILE A 39 -9.46 -4.07 -10.14
C ILE A 39 -10.24 -3.67 -11.40
N PHE A 40 -10.60 -2.39 -11.52
CA PHE A 40 -11.27 -1.88 -12.71
C PHE A 40 -10.39 -1.98 -13.95
N LEU A 41 -9.12 -1.61 -13.82
CA LEU A 41 -8.15 -1.66 -14.92
C LEU A 41 -7.88 -3.10 -15.38
N TYR A 42 -7.83 -4.09 -14.47
CA TYR A 42 -7.67 -5.49 -14.83
C TYR A 42 -8.86 -6.07 -15.61
N MET A 43 -10.03 -5.42 -15.62
CA MET A 43 -11.17 -5.87 -16.45
C MET A 43 -11.05 -5.41 -17.91
N ILE A 44 -10.25 -4.38 -18.18
CA ILE A 44 -10.19 -3.72 -19.50
C ILE A 44 -8.80 -3.76 -20.15
N MET A 45 -7.74 -4.07 -19.39
CA MET A 45 -6.36 -3.99 -19.85
C MET A 45 -5.50 -5.14 -19.35
N ASP A 46 -4.41 -5.43 -20.04
CA ASP A 46 -3.38 -6.39 -19.64
C ASP A 46 -2.58 -5.91 -18.42
N TYR A 47 -2.02 -6.87 -17.67
CA TYR A 47 -1.36 -6.61 -16.40
C TYR A 47 -0.22 -5.59 -16.48
N GLU A 48 0.62 -5.66 -17.52
CA GLU A 48 1.77 -4.76 -17.68
C GLU A 48 1.31 -3.31 -17.82
N ARG A 49 0.22 -3.08 -18.55
CA ARG A 49 -0.38 -1.77 -18.73
C ARG A 49 -1.03 -1.25 -17.45
N VAL A 50 -1.78 -2.09 -16.73
CA VAL A 50 -2.33 -1.72 -15.41
C VAL A 50 -1.23 -1.34 -14.43
N TYR A 51 -0.15 -2.13 -14.39
CA TYR A 51 0.98 -1.89 -13.51
C TYR A 51 1.66 -0.55 -13.79
N LYS A 52 1.89 -0.23 -15.07
CA LYS A 52 2.47 1.07 -15.48
C LYS A 52 1.55 2.24 -15.12
N ILE A 53 0.26 2.15 -15.43
CA ILE A 53 -0.72 3.21 -15.14
C ILE A 53 -0.83 3.43 -13.64
N HIS A 54 -1.02 2.37 -12.86
CA HIS A 54 -1.19 2.47 -11.42
C HIS A 54 0.05 3.04 -10.73
N ARG A 55 1.26 2.52 -11.03
CA ARG A 55 2.50 3.10 -10.49
C ARG A 55 2.70 4.56 -10.91
N GLY A 56 2.23 4.89 -12.12
CA GLY A 56 2.26 6.23 -12.69
C GLY A 56 1.13 7.15 -12.25
N HIS A 57 0.23 6.79 -11.33
CA HIS A 57 -0.84 7.67 -10.82
C HIS A 57 -1.00 7.61 -9.29
N SER A 58 -0.73 6.47 -8.66
CA SER A 58 -0.91 6.28 -7.22
C SER A 58 0.01 7.14 -6.38
N ARG A 59 -0.61 7.98 -5.52
CA ARG A 59 0.09 8.92 -4.63
C ARG A 59 0.71 8.25 -3.39
N HIS A 60 0.29 7.03 -3.04
CA HIS A 60 0.84 6.24 -1.94
C HIS A 60 2.18 5.54 -2.28
N HIS A 61 2.72 5.74 -3.50
CA HIS A 61 4.06 5.27 -3.85
C HIS A 61 5.13 6.31 -3.52
N ALA A 62 6.28 5.83 -3.01
CA ALA A 62 7.41 6.59 -2.47
C ALA A 62 7.83 7.84 -3.28
N LEU A 63 7.72 7.81 -4.61
CA LEU A 63 8.12 8.93 -5.48
C LEU A 63 7.07 10.06 -5.58
N ARG A 64 5.86 9.87 -5.03
CA ARG A 64 4.72 10.79 -5.18
C ARG A 64 4.02 11.17 -3.89
N ALA A 65 4.33 10.49 -2.78
CA ALA A 65 3.84 10.88 -1.47
C ALA A 65 4.37 12.27 -1.12
N ARG A 66 3.44 13.20 -0.84
CA ARG A 66 3.77 14.60 -0.47
C ARG A 66 3.11 15.04 0.83
N THR A 67 2.01 14.40 1.19
CA THR A 67 1.24 14.74 2.39
C THR A 67 1.39 13.65 3.45
N HIS A 68 1.17 14.01 4.72
CA HIS A 68 1.15 13.06 5.83
C HIS A 68 0.21 11.87 5.54
N ALA A 69 -1.02 12.14 5.07
CA ALA A 69 -1.97 11.10 4.69
C ALA A 69 -1.48 10.17 3.55
N ASP A 70 -0.63 10.66 2.64
CA ASP A 70 -0.03 9.81 1.59
C ASP A 70 1.02 8.86 2.20
N TYR A 71 1.81 9.35 3.16
CA TYR A 71 2.80 8.54 3.87
C TYR A 71 2.15 7.54 4.84
N VAL A 72 1.07 7.90 5.53
CA VAL A 72 0.29 6.97 6.38
C VAL A 72 -0.21 5.78 5.55
N GLN A 73 -0.78 6.02 4.37
CA GLN A 73 -1.18 4.93 3.48
C GLN A 73 -0.02 4.07 3.03
N MET A 74 1.12 4.69 2.72
CA MET A 74 2.32 3.96 2.32
C MET A 74 2.83 3.05 3.45
N VAL A 75 2.84 3.54 4.69
CA VAL A 75 3.22 2.73 5.87
C VAL A 75 2.25 1.57 6.07
N ILE A 76 0.94 1.81 5.99
CA ILE A 76 -0.09 0.76 6.09
C ILE A 76 0.05 -0.27 4.96
N ASP A 77 0.34 0.18 3.73
CA ASP A 77 0.54 -0.68 2.57
C ASP A 77 1.75 -1.61 2.76
N TRP A 78 2.85 -1.08 3.31
CA TRP A 78 4.02 -1.88 3.67
C TRP A 78 3.72 -2.86 4.79
N GLU A 79 3.04 -2.41 5.84
CA GLU A 79 2.72 -3.23 7.01
C GLU A 79 1.76 -4.38 6.67
N CYS A 80 0.79 -4.15 5.77
CA CYS A 80 -0.15 -5.19 5.37
C CYS A 80 0.40 -6.12 4.28
N ALA A 81 1.48 -5.75 3.58
CA ALA A 81 2.06 -6.56 2.50
C ALA A 81 2.48 -7.97 2.98
N ARG A 82 3.04 -8.07 4.19
CA ARG A 82 3.45 -9.36 4.80
C ARG A 82 2.30 -10.36 5.00
N LEU A 83 1.08 -9.85 5.14
CA LEU A 83 -0.11 -10.68 5.35
C LEU A 83 -0.66 -11.26 4.03
N THR A 84 -0.24 -10.73 2.89
CA THR A 84 -0.89 -11.02 1.60
C THR A 84 0.02 -11.75 0.63
N THR A 85 1.34 -11.69 0.84
CA THR A 85 2.32 -12.41 0.02
C THR A 85 3.43 -13.01 0.85
N GLN A 86 3.76 -14.27 0.56
CA GLN A 86 4.90 -14.97 1.17
C GLN A 86 6.25 -14.30 0.81
N ASN A 87 6.33 -13.56 -0.29
CA ASN A 87 7.58 -12.99 -0.79
C ASN A 87 7.92 -11.60 -0.22
N LYS A 88 7.00 -10.95 0.50
CA LYS A 88 7.24 -9.62 1.11
C LYS A 88 6.96 -9.67 2.60
N GLN A 89 7.82 -10.37 3.35
CA GLN A 89 7.65 -10.56 4.80
C GLN A 89 8.08 -9.35 5.66
N MET A 90 8.71 -8.34 5.05
CA MET A 90 9.20 -7.18 5.79
C MET A 90 8.04 -6.35 6.35
N ASN A 91 8.19 -5.89 7.60
CA ASN A 91 7.30 -4.88 8.18
C ASN A 91 7.59 -3.48 7.59
N ALA A 92 6.81 -2.47 7.97
CA ALA A 92 6.97 -1.11 7.46
C ALA A 92 8.35 -0.52 7.78
N ARG A 93 8.90 -0.78 8.97
CA ARG A 93 10.20 -0.26 9.40
C ARG A 93 11.36 -0.88 8.63
N GLU A 94 11.36 -2.20 8.49
CA GLU A 94 12.33 -2.93 7.67
C GLU A 94 12.26 -2.52 6.20
N THR A 95 11.04 -2.28 5.69
CA THR A 95 10.81 -1.80 4.33
C THR A 95 11.40 -0.41 4.14
N LEU A 96 11.20 0.49 5.11
CA LEU A 96 11.80 1.84 5.11
C LEU A 96 13.33 1.76 5.05
N ASP A 97 13.93 0.99 5.97
CA ASP A 97 15.38 0.91 6.10
C ASP A 97 16.07 0.27 4.88
N LYS A 98 15.47 -0.79 4.32
CA LYS A 98 16.09 -1.55 3.20
C LYS A 98 15.79 -0.96 1.83
N LEU A 99 14.55 -0.51 1.59
CA LEU A 99 14.11 -0.14 0.24
C LEU A 99 14.00 1.37 0.04
N TYR A 100 13.74 2.14 1.10
CA TYR A 100 13.50 3.58 1.00
C TYR A 100 14.26 4.41 2.05
N PRO A 101 15.58 4.20 2.26
CA PRO A 101 16.33 4.88 3.31
C PRO A 101 16.30 6.42 3.15
N LYS A 102 16.18 6.92 1.92
CA LYS A 102 16.05 8.35 1.61
C LYS A 102 14.75 9.00 2.11
N LEU A 103 13.76 8.20 2.48
CA LEU A 103 12.49 8.69 3.03
C LEU A 103 12.45 8.63 4.56
N LYS A 104 13.54 8.20 5.23
CA LYS A 104 13.56 7.96 6.66
C LYS A 104 13.13 9.17 7.48
N ASP A 105 13.65 10.36 7.16
CA ASP A 105 13.33 11.61 7.85
C ASP A 105 11.82 11.96 7.80
N LYS A 106 11.10 11.49 6.78
CA LYS A 106 9.68 11.80 6.59
C LYS A 106 8.76 10.69 7.10
N VAL A 107 9.20 9.45 6.98
CA VAL A 107 8.35 8.26 7.20
C VAL A 107 8.56 7.67 8.58
N LEU A 108 9.76 7.77 9.15
CA LEU A 108 10.04 7.27 10.49
C LEU A 108 9.12 7.90 11.57
N PRO A 109 8.88 9.22 11.59
CA PRO A 109 7.95 9.81 12.56
C PRO A 109 6.53 9.26 12.43
N ILE A 110 6.11 8.87 11.23
CA ILE A 110 4.77 8.32 10.96
C ILE A 110 4.68 6.87 11.40
N ILE A 111 5.75 6.09 11.21
CA ILE A 111 5.84 4.73 11.77
C ILE A 111 5.71 4.79 13.30
N GLU A 112 6.42 5.71 13.94
CA GLU A 112 6.37 5.92 15.40
C GLU A 112 4.98 6.42 15.86
N GLU A 113 4.36 7.35 15.14
CA GLU A 113 2.98 7.83 15.39
C GLU A 113 1.96 6.68 15.37
N LEU A 114 2.14 5.72 14.45
CA LEU A 114 1.27 4.55 14.32
C LEU A 114 1.62 3.42 15.30
N GLY A 115 2.66 3.59 16.13
CA GLY A 115 3.10 2.59 17.11
C GLY A 115 3.75 1.35 16.50
N LEU A 116 4.42 1.50 15.34
CA LEU A 116 5.10 0.43 14.58
C LEU A 116 6.63 0.46 14.71
#